data_AF-A0A7J6LXD7-F1
#
_entry.id   AF-A0A7J6LXD7-F1
#
_cell.length_a   1.000
_cell.length_b   1.000
_cell.length_c   1.000
_cell.angle_alpha   90.00
_cell.angle_beta   90.00
_cell.angle_gamma   90.00
#
_symmetry.space_group_name_H-M   'P 1'
#
loop_
_entity.id
_entity.type
_entity.pdbx_description
1 polymer ?
#
loop_
_entity_poly.entity_id
_entity_poly.type
_entity_poly.pdbx_seq_one_letter_code
_entity_poly.pdbx_strand_id
1 'polypeptide(L)'
;MMRLISFFFVIGCVTAEWNYCQDICDATPGCKNYGWGSYCKGNGVCFGLLDMGDGGYCFEPTDGYDGGYCSDTVYSPVSCPVVDKTCEDLCSETPKCKNSKWGSYCKKYVDQPGPYVCFGLYHSDGPKLCYEPVDGDCDSSPVYCPSEMD
;
A
#
# COMPACT_ATOMS: atom_id res chain seq x y z
N MET A 1 46.74 -16.78 -12.02
CA MET A 1 45.47 -17.22 -11.39
C MET A 1 44.57 -16.00 -11.28
N MET A 2 43.56 -15.90 -12.14
CA MET A 2 42.63 -14.77 -12.19
C MET A 2 41.49 -15.01 -11.18
N ARG A 3 41.37 -14.15 -10.16
CA ARG A 3 40.28 -14.23 -9.18
C ARG A 3 39.02 -13.60 -9.77
N LEU A 4 38.02 -14.43 -10.07
CA LEU A 4 36.66 -14.00 -10.42
C LEU A 4 35.99 -13.39 -9.18
N ILE A 5 35.79 -12.08 -9.18
CA ILE A 5 34.97 -11.39 -8.19
C ILE A 5 33.52 -11.57 -8.63
N SER A 6 32.81 -12.50 -7.99
CA SER A 6 31.37 -12.63 -8.14
C SER A 6 30.70 -11.43 -7.45
N PHE A 7 30.18 -10.50 -8.24
CA PHE A 7 29.26 -9.48 -7.76
C PHE A 7 27.92 -10.17 -7.46
N PHE A 8 27.70 -10.51 -6.19
CA PHE A 8 26.36 -10.81 -5.70
C PHE A 8 25.57 -9.49 -5.68
N PHE A 9 24.80 -9.25 -6.74
CA PHE A 9 23.72 -8.28 -6.70
C PHE A 9 22.67 -8.84 -5.73
N VAL A 10 22.69 -8.39 -4.48
CA VAL A 10 21.55 -8.58 -3.58
C VAL A 10 20.46 -7.64 -4.09
N ILE A 11 19.61 -8.16 -4.97
CA ILE A 11 18.34 -7.53 -5.29
C ILE A 11 17.50 -7.68 -4.03
N GLY A 12 17.53 -6.67 -3.16
CA GLY A 12 16.57 -6.53 -2.07
C GLY A 12 15.20 -6.30 -2.70
N CYS A 13 14.48 -7.39 -2.91
CA CYS A 13 13.09 -7.37 -3.34
C CYS A 13 12.26 -6.83 -2.17
N VAL A 14 11.71 -5.63 -2.30
CA VAL A 14 10.67 -5.14 -1.39
C VAL A 14 9.38 -5.87 -1.79
N THR A 15 9.13 -7.04 -1.21
CA THR A 15 7.86 -7.78 -1.40
C THR A 15 7.07 -7.72 -0.11
N ALA A 16 6.45 -6.58 0.18
CA ALA A 16 5.71 -6.40 1.41
C ALA A 16 4.31 -5.83 1.16
N GLU A 17 3.52 -6.43 0.24
CA GLU A 17 2.08 -6.07 0.10
C GLU A 17 1.20 -7.20 -0.43
N TRP A 18 1.73 -8.11 -1.27
CA TRP A 18 0.94 -9.18 -1.89
C TRP A 18 0.48 -10.28 -0.93
N ASN A 19 1.01 -10.32 0.29
CA ASN A 19 0.82 -11.47 1.18
C ASN A 19 -0.08 -11.18 2.38
N TYR A 20 -0.46 -9.94 2.73
CA TYR A 20 -1.20 -9.70 3.99
C TYR A 20 -2.50 -10.51 4.10
N CYS A 21 -3.41 -10.37 3.13
CA CYS A 21 -4.64 -11.14 3.12
C CYS A 21 -4.37 -12.65 2.95
N GLN A 22 -3.32 -12.99 2.22
CA GLN A 22 -2.96 -14.39 1.97
C GLN A 22 -2.40 -15.06 3.24
N ASP A 23 -1.63 -14.34 4.06
CA ASP A 23 -1.05 -14.82 5.31
C ASP A 23 -2.17 -15.12 6.32
N ILE A 24 -3.17 -14.24 6.40
CA ILE A 24 -4.37 -14.48 7.21
C ILE A 24 -5.15 -15.68 6.65
N CYS A 25 -5.28 -15.77 5.32
CA CYS A 25 -5.95 -16.90 4.66
C CYS A 25 -5.28 -18.23 4.97
N ASP A 26 -3.95 -18.31 4.92
CA ASP A 26 -3.18 -19.52 5.18
C ASP A 26 -3.29 -19.98 6.65
N ALA A 27 -3.54 -19.03 7.56
CA ALA A 27 -3.84 -19.29 8.97
C ALA A 27 -5.32 -19.61 9.22
N THR A 28 -6.21 -19.31 8.28
CA THR A 28 -7.67 -19.51 8.40
C THR A 28 -8.09 -20.82 7.72
N PRO A 29 -8.50 -21.87 8.47
CA PRO A 29 -8.79 -23.20 7.90
C PRO A 29 -9.80 -23.19 6.74
N GLY A 30 -10.84 -22.37 6.82
CA GLY A 30 -11.83 -22.22 5.76
C GLY A 30 -11.24 -21.62 4.47
N CYS A 31 -10.30 -20.68 4.59
CA CYS A 31 -9.68 -20.02 3.45
C CYS A 31 -8.58 -20.87 2.81
N LYS A 32 -7.71 -21.46 3.64
CA LYS A 32 -6.58 -22.30 3.22
C LYS A 32 -6.98 -23.40 2.23
N ASN A 33 -8.20 -23.94 2.37
CA ASN A 33 -8.71 -25.05 1.55
C ASN A 33 -9.58 -24.61 0.36
N TYR A 34 -9.88 -23.31 0.21
CA TYR A 34 -10.78 -22.79 -0.83
C TYR A 34 -10.16 -22.74 -2.24
N GLY A 35 -8.84 -22.88 -2.34
CA GLY A 35 -8.10 -23.02 -3.61
C GLY A 35 -7.73 -21.71 -4.32
N TRP A 36 -8.41 -20.59 -4.03
CA TRP A 36 -8.13 -19.27 -4.64
C TRP A 36 -7.47 -18.26 -3.69
N GLY A 37 -7.37 -18.59 -2.40
CA GLY A 37 -6.76 -17.73 -1.40
C GLY A 37 -7.58 -16.48 -1.07
N SER A 38 -6.92 -15.50 -0.46
CA SER A 38 -7.48 -14.17 -0.18
C SER A 38 -6.50 -13.09 -0.63
N TYR A 39 -7.05 -11.98 -1.11
CA TYR A 39 -6.28 -10.86 -1.64
C TYR A 39 -6.98 -9.54 -1.33
N CYS A 40 -6.24 -8.43 -1.39
CA CYS A 40 -6.81 -7.10 -1.23
C CYS A 40 -7.68 -6.72 -2.43
N LYS A 41 -8.97 -6.50 -2.17
CA LYS A 41 -9.90 -5.98 -3.18
C LYS A 41 -9.71 -4.48 -3.35
N GLY A 42 -10.18 -3.94 -4.47
CA GLY A 42 -10.12 -2.49 -4.76
C GLY A 42 -10.92 -1.60 -3.79
N ASN A 43 -11.77 -2.18 -2.94
CA ASN A 43 -12.46 -1.47 -1.86
C ASN A 43 -11.70 -1.51 -0.51
N GLY A 44 -10.45 -1.98 -0.49
CA GLY A 44 -9.58 -1.92 0.69
C GLY A 44 -9.84 -3.01 1.74
N VAL A 45 -10.55 -4.08 1.41
CA VAL A 45 -10.75 -5.23 2.32
C VAL A 45 -10.33 -6.54 1.67
N CYS A 46 -9.90 -7.50 2.47
CA CYS A 46 -9.54 -8.84 2.03
C CYS A 46 -10.76 -9.56 1.45
N PHE A 47 -10.55 -10.34 0.40
CA PHE A 47 -11.60 -11.20 -0.17
C PHE A 47 -12.00 -12.29 0.84
N GLY A 48 -13.29 -12.36 1.20
CA GLY A 48 -13.88 -13.45 1.98
C GLY A 48 -13.46 -13.55 3.47
N LEU A 49 -12.42 -12.85 3.91
CA LEU A 49 -11.95 -12.88 5.29
C LEU A 49 -12.72 -11.91 6.18
N LEU A 50 -13.18 -12.41 7.32
CA LEU A 50 -13.88 -11.66 8.34
C LEU A 50 -13.18 -11.84 9.71
N ASP A 51 -13.08 -10.75 10.46
CA ASP A 51 -12.53 -10.68 11.81
C ASP A 51 -13.64 -10.98 12.84
N MET A 52 -13.42 -12.01 13.66
CA MET A 52 -14.35 -12.45 14.70
C MET A 52 -14.18 -11.69 16.03
N GLY A 53 -13.17 -10.82 16.14
CA GLY A 53 -12.93 -9.94 17.29
C GLY A 53 -12.21 -10.57 18.47
N ASP A 54 -11.93 -11.87 18.43
CA ASP A 54 -11.19 -12.64 19.45
C ASP A 54 -9.78 -13.05 19.00
N GLY A 55 -9.30 -12.43 17.92
CA GLY A 55 -8.06 -12.81 17.23
C GLY A 55 -8.24 -13.98 16.26
N GLY A 56 -9.45 -14.50 16.13
CA GLY A 56 -9.83 -15.46 15.10
C GLY A 56 -10.37 -14.80 13.83
N TYR A 57 -10.21 -15.51 12.72
CA TYR A 57 -10.78 -15.16 11.43
C TYR A 57 -11.62 -16.31 10.89
N CYS A 58 -12.63 -15.98 10.09
CA CYS A 58 -13.39 -16.96 9.33
C CYS A 58 -13.43 -16.55 7.85
N PHE A 59 -13.75 -17.51 6.98
CA PHE A 59 -13.77 -17.30 5.55
C PHE A 59 -15.15 -17.57 4.94
N GLU A 60 -15.87 -16.51 4.61
CA GLU A 60 -17.29 -16.54 4.22
C GLU A 60 -17.60 -17.55 3.10
N PRO A 61 -16.81 -17.68 2.02
CA PRO A 61 -17.14 -18.64 0.96
C PRO A 61 -17.19 -20.12 1.39
N THR A 62 -16.48 -20.52 2.44
CA THR A 62 -16.49 -21.92 2.95
C THR A 62 -17.18 -22.04 4.30
N ASP A 63 -16.90 -21.13 5.23
CA ASP A 63 -17.45 -21.11 6.58
C ASP A 63 -18.85 -20.47 6.66
N GLY A 64 -19.30 -19.79 5.58
CA GLY A 64 -20.62 -19.16 5.45
C GLY A 64 -21.59 -19.89 4.53
N TYR A 65 -21.16 -20.96 3.84
CA TYR A 65 -22.01 -21.74 2.95
C TYR A 65 -23.15 -22.44 3.74
N ASP A 66 -24.36 -22.47 3.18
CA ASP A 66 -25.58 -23.09 3.76
C ASP A 66 -25.96 -22.59 5.17
N GLY A 67 -25.83 -21.28 5.42
CA GLY A 67 -26.17 -20.68 6.72
C GLY A 67 -25.09 -20.87 7.79
N GLY A 68 -23.83 -21.01 7.35
CA GLY A 68 -22.68 -21.12 8.22
C GLY A 68 -22.49 -19.92 9.16
N TYR A 69 -21.58 -20.06 10.12
CA TYR A 69 -21.38 -19.06 11.18
C TYR A 69 -20.66 -17.79 10.69
N CYS A 70 -20.04 -17.84 9.51
CA CYS A 70 -19.22 -16.76 8.98
C CYS A 70 -20.01 -15.88 8.00
N SER A 71 -20.36 -14.66 8.43
CA SER A 71 -21.06 -13.68 7.60
C SER A 71 -20.65 -12.25 7.98
N ASP A 72 -20.54 -11.39 6.97
CA ASP A 72 -20.31 -9.94 7.10
C ASP A 72 -21.43 -9.18 7.83
N THR A 73 -22.57 -9.83 8.10
CA THR A 73 -23.65 -9.32 8.94
C THR A 73 -23.38 -9.47 10.44
N VAL A 74 -22.46 -10.37 10.80
CA VAL A 74 -22.09 -10.68 12.19
C VAL A 74 -20.66 -10.22 12.49
N TYR A 75 -19.75 -10.39 11.53
CA TYR A 75 -18.33 -10.12 11.67
C TYR A 75 -17.86 -9.02 10.71
N SER A 76 -16.73 -8.39 11.03
CA SER A 76 -16.23 -7.26 10.23
C SER A 76 -15.30 -7.74 9.12
N PRO A 77 -15.41 -7.22 7.88
CA PRO A 77 -14.42 -7.47 6.84
C PRO A 77 -13.00 -7.10 7.30
N VAL A 78 -12.03 -7.98 7.05
CA VAL A 78 -10.63 -7.68 7.33
C VAL A 78 -10.16 -6.57 6.39
N SER A 79 -9.81 -5.41 6.95
CA SER A 79 -9.23 -4.32 6.17
C SER A 79 -7.82 -4.66 5.71
N CYS A 80 -7.50 -4.29 4.48
CA CYS A 80 -6.13 -4.29 4.01
C CYS A 80 -5.32 -3.24 4.77
N PRO A 81 -4.03 -3.49 5.03
CA PRO A 81 -3.13 -2.44 5.47
C PRO A 81 -3.20 -1.31 4.45
N VAL A 82 -3.46 -0.10 4.94
CA VAL A 82 -3.24 1.10 4.15
C VAL A 82 -1.73 1.24 4.08
N VAL A 83 -1.14 0.86 2.96
CA VAL A 83 0.24 1.26 2.72
C VAL A 83 0.19 2.72 2.29
N ASP A 84 0.71 3.57 3.18
CA ASP A 84 0.92 4.97 2.86
C ASP A 84 1.79 5.03 1.61
N LYS A 85 1.23 5.52 0.50
CA LYS A 85 1.93 5.61 -0.77
C LYS A 85 3.19 6.45 -0.58
N THR A 86 4.31 5.94 -1.06
CA THR A 86 5.55 6.69 -1.08
C THR A 86 5.41 7.90 -2.02
N CYS A 87 6.32 8.86 -1.90
CA CYS A 87 6.36 9.99 -2.84
C CYS A 87 6.59 9.52 -4.28
N GLU A 88 7.33 8.44 -4.46
CA GLU A 88 7.61 7.78 -5.72
C GLU A 88 6.35 7.13 -6.33
N ASP A 89 5.51 6.50 -5.51
CA ASP A 89 4.22 5.94 -5.94
C ASP A 89 3.26 7.04 -6.39
N LEU A 90 3.12 8.08 -5.55
CA LEU A 90 2.30 9.26 -5.87
C LEU A 90 2.79 9.97 -7.13
N CYS A 91 4.11 10.05 -7.32
CA CYS A 91 4.70 10.59 -8.54
C CYS A 91 4.38 9.74 -9.78
N SER A 92 4.45 8.42 -9.65
CA SER A 92 4.16 7.47 -10.74
C SER A 92 2.70 7.52 -11.17
N GLU A 93 1.80 7.90 -10.28
CA GLU A 93 0.38 8.13 -10.57
C GLU A 93 0.07 9.55 -11.08
N THR A 94 1.00 10.49 -10.88
CA THR A 94 0.88 11.88 -11.29
C THR A 94 1.55 12.09 -12.64
N PRO A 95 0.82 12.25 -13.77
CA PRO A 95 1.40 12.19 -15.11
C PRO A 95 2.55 13.17 -15.37
N LYS A 96 2.50 14.36 -14.78
CA LYS A 96 3.56 15.36 -14.92
C LYS A 96 4.79 15.04 -14.09
N CYS A 97 4.63 14.40 -12.93
CA CYS A 97 5.73 13.90 -12.13
C CYS A 97 6.36 12.65 -12.76
N LYS A 98 5.54 11.66 -13.16
CA LYS A 98 6.01 10.44 -13.82
C LYS A 98 6.90 10.68 -15.03
N ASN A 99 6.57 11.70 -15.83
CA ASN A 99 7.33 12.05 -17.04
C ASN A 99 8.41 13.11 -16.78
N SER A 100 8.58 13.57 -15.54
CA SER A 100 9.62 14.51 -15.15
C SER A 100 10.96 13.81 -14.98
N LYS A 101 12.04 14.50 -15.32
CA LYS A 101 13.41 14.03 -15.03
C LYS A 101 13.77 14.04 -13.54
N TRP A 102 12.96 14.69 -12.70
CA TRP A 102 13.26 14.93 -11.30
C TRP A 102 12.59 13.94 -10.34
N GLY A 103 11.45 13.36 -10.73
CA GLY A 103 10.65 12.50 -9.85
C GLY A 103 10.14 13.20 -8.59
N SER A 104 9.74 12.42 -7.59
CA SER A 104 9.45 12.89 -6.23
C SER A 104 10.06 11.94 -5.22
N TYR A 105 10.46 12.49 -4.07
CA TYR A 105 11.12 11.81 -2.96
C TYR A 105 10.88 12.62 -1.68
N CYS A 106 11.07 11.99 -0.53
CA CYS A 106 10.96 12.67 0.74
C CYS A 106 12.08 13.68 0.99
N LYS A 107 11.70 14.93 1.22
CA LYS A 107 12.62 16.05 1.40
C LYS A 107 12.27 16.85 2.65
N LYS A 108 13.30 17.16 3.43
CA LYS A 108 13.23 18.13 4.53
C LYS A 108 13.89 19.42 4.12
N TYR A 109 13.17 20.54 4.23
CA TYR A 109 13.73 21.85 3.96
C TYR A 109 14.48 22.34 5.21
N VAL A 110 15.78 22.61 5.06
CA VAL A 110 16.65 22.99 6.18
C VAL A 110 16.16 24.27 6.87
N ASP A 111 15.62 25.20 6.09
CA ASP A 111 15.21 26.53 6.56
C ASP A 111 13.73 26.61 6.96
N GLN A 112 12.97 25.50 6.90
CA GLN A 112 11.56 25.46 7.29
C GLN A 112 11.33 24.40 8.36
N PRO A 113 10.93 24.79 9.59
CA PRO A 113 10.51 23.82 10.59
C PRO A 113 9.24 23.13 10.10
N GLY A 114 9.32 21.84 9.84
CA GLY A 114 8.20 21.06 9.31
C GLY A 114 8.54 19.59 9.11
N PRO A 115 7.51 18.75 8.89
CA PRO A 115 7.68 17.34 8.53
C PRO A 115 8.34 17.20 7.15
N TYR A 116 8.79 15.98 6.83
CA TYR A 116 9.24 15.66 5.48
C TYR A 116 8.07 15.77 4.50
N VAL A 117 8.34 16.34 3.33
CA VAL A 117 7.35 16.50 2.25
C VAL A 117 7.82 15.80 0.99
N CYS A 118 6.88 15.40 0.14
CA CYS A 118 7.16 14.89 -1.18
C CYS A 118 7.60 16.03 -2.10
N PHE A 119 8.84 15.96 -2.57
CA PHE A 119 9.42 16.99 -3.44
C PHE A 119 8.53 17.27 -4.65
N GLY A 120 8.12 18.54 -4.80
CA GLY A 120 7.36 19.05 -5.94
C GLY A 120 5.89 18.62 -5.98
N LEU A 121 5.41 17.76 -5.09
CA LEU A 121 4.01 17.31 -5.07
C LEU A 121 3.17 18.16 -4.10
N TYR A 122 2.08 18.68 -4.64
CA TYR A 122 1.11 19.47 -3.90
C TYR A 122 -0.30 18.94 -4.15
N HIS A 123 -1.19 19.14 -3.19
CA HIS A 123 -2.60 18.80 -3.36
C HIS A 123 -3.21 19.61 -4.53
N SER A 124 -4.37 19.25 -5.04
CA SER A 124 -5.07 20.06 -6.04
C SER A 124 -6.56 19.98 -5.77
N ASP A 125 -7.32 20.90 -6.37
CA ASP A 125 -8.79 20.89 -6.29
C ASP A 125 -9.40 19.69 -7.05
N GLY A 126 -8.60 19.02 -7.88
CA GLY A 126 -8.98 17.84 -8.63
C GLY A 126 -8.48 16.51 -8.04
N PRO A 127 -8.83 15.38 -8.65
CA PRO A 127 -8.44 14.04 -8.19
C PRO A 127 -6.95 13.71 -8.39
N LYS A 128 -6.14 14.66 -8.85
CA LYS A 128 -4.72 14.46 -9.19
C LYS A 128 -3.86 15.50 -8.49
N LEU A 129 -2.67 15.09 -8.07
CA LEU A 129 -1.69 15.99 -7.48
C LEU A 129 -1.13 16.96 -8.53
N CYS A 130 -0.75 18.15 -8.07
CA CYS A 130 0.00 19.13 -8.84
C CYS A 130 1.50 18.89 -8.65
N TYR A 131 2.27 18.99 -9.73
CA TYR A 131 3.72 18.78 -9.72
C TYR A 131 4.47 20.05 -10.14
N GLU A 132 4.80 20.89 -9.17
CA GLU A 132 5.33 22.26 -9.34
C GLU A 132 6.48 22.39 -10.34
N PRO A 133 7.48 21.48 -10.39
CA PRO A 133 8.59 21.60 -11.34
C PRO A 133 8.19 21.56 -12.82
N VAL A 134 6.97 21.13 -13.14
CA VAL A 134 6.40 21.10 -14.50
C VAL A 134 5.10 21.90 -14.60
N ASP A 135 4.28 21.90 -13.56
CA ASP A 135 3.00 22.60 -13.49
C ASP A 135 3.14 24.12 -13.31
N GLY A 136 4.25 24.59 -12.72
CA GLY A 136 4.36 25.97 -12.23
C GLY A 136 3.72 26.11 -10.86
N ASP A 137 3.14 27.28 -10.56
CA ASP A 137 2.56 27.56 -9.24
C ASP A 137 1.41 26.59 -8.91
N CYS A 138 1.68 25.71 -7.95
CA CYS A 138 0.68 24.89 -7.29
C CYS A 138 0.19 25.66 -6.05
N ASP A 139 -0.99 26.29 -6.14
CA ASP A 139 -1.56 27.17 -5.10
C ASP A 139 -2.10 26.42 -3.85
N SER A 140 -1.50 25.29 -3.47
CA SER A 140 -2.06 24.34 -2.52
C SER A 140 -1.03 23.82 -1.51
N SER A 141 -1.50 23.04 -0.55
CA SER A 141 -0.64 22.48 0.50
C SER A 141 0.29 21.37 -0.03
N PRO A 142 1.51 21.25 0.52
CA PRO A 142 2.44 20.20 0.12
C PRO A 142 1.94 18.83 0.57
N VAL A 143 2.28 17.79 -0.20
CA VAL A 143 2.05 16.40 0.19
C VAL A 143 3.13 15.97 1.18
N TYR A 144 2.72 15.37 2.29
CA TYR A 144 3.62 14.88 3.34
C TYR A 144 4.10 13.46 3.08
N CYS A 145 5.28 13.14 3.59
CA CYS A 145 5.81 11.78 3.55
C CYS A 145 5.02 10.84 4.47
N PRO A 146 4.97 9.54 4.12
CA PRO A 146 4.53 8.49 5.04
C PRO A 146 5.23 8.59 6.40
N SER A 147 4.53 8.21 7.45
CA SER A 147 4.96 8.40 8.84
C SER A 147 6.10 7.47 9.30
N GLU A 148 6.72 6.70 8.40
CA GLU A 148 7.69 5.64 8.73
C GLU A 148 9.14 5.92 8.28
N MET A 149 9.54 7.18 8.13
CA MET A 149 10.93 7.53 7.76
C MET A 149 11.81 7.94 8.96
N ASP A 150 11.58 7.37 10.15
CA ASP A 150 12.50 7.48 11.29
C ASP A 150 13.68 6.49 11.19
#